data_AF-A0A7X5TCQ3-F1
#
_entry.id   AF-A0A7X5TCQ3-F1
#
_cell.length_a   1.000
_cell.length_b   1.000
_cell.length_c   1.000
_cell.angle_alpha   90.00
_cell.angle_beta   90.00
_cell.angle_gamma   90.00
#
_symmetry.space_group_name_H-M   'P 1'
#
loop_
_entity.id
_entity.type
_entity.pdbx_description
1 polymer ?
#
loop_
_entity_poly.entity_id
_entity_poly.type
_entity_poly.pdbx_seq_one_letter_code
_entity_poly.pdbx_strand_id
1 'polypeptide(L)'
;MDLQSTLLYISQNTDINRHDVPGVLFSATIGMAAIASLFSKSDMMKIPGVTVVMTAAYGIFNDMIACRDSIEYFTRFHTWQGQNLTNRTVMNLDPNLNAIVVGGLSTIALGGLAGLFFLMLSGNVDSESDKKIAEKQVDTRITARQLFPYLYIVTVITFVAAHFKARFAQQAMAAAPYVKYEGVPLDMQAAWEVCNVRNTTGYLGFAIGVPLICVGIIATRIWLYCRSQEPHEKRI
;
A
#
# COMPACT_ATOMS: atom_id res chain seq x y z
N MET A 1 -26.90 -10.68 19.71
CA MET A 1 -25.50 -10.66 20.19
C MET A 1 -25.03 -9.22 20.07
N ASP A 2 -24.49 -8.61 21.12
CA ASP A 2 -23.97 -7.24 21.04
C ASP A 2 -22.56 -7.21 20.41
N LEU A 3 -22.05 -6.02 20.09
CA LEU A 3 -20.74 -5.89 19.44
C LEU A 3 -19.60 -6.44 20.31
N GLN A 4 -19.67 -6.24 21.64
CA GLN A 4 -18.61 -6.73 22.54
C GLN A 4 -18.56 -8.25 22.62
N SER A 5 -19.71 -8.91 22.74
CA SER A 5 -19.84 -10.37 22.76
C SER A 5 -19.47 -10.98 21.41
N THR A 6 -19.76 -10.30 20.29
CA THR A 6 -19.34 -10.73 18.95
C THR A 6 -17.81 -10.64 18.77
N LEU A 7 -17.19 -9.53 19.18
CA LEU A 7 -15.73 -9.37 19.10
C LEU A 7 -14.99 -10.35 20.01
N LEU A 8 -15.54 -10.63 21.20
CA LEU A 8 -14.98 -11.62 22.12
C LEU A 8 -15.09 -13.03 21.54
N TYR A 9 -16.25 -13.39 20.98
CA TYR A 9 -16.45 -14.68 20.31
C TYR A 9 -15.48 -14.86 19.15
N ILE A 10 -15.30 -13.86 18.29
CA ILE A 10 -14.33 -13.94 17.18
C ILE A 10 -12.92 -14.11 17.74
N SER A 11 -12.49 -13.28 18.68
CA SER A 11 -11.13 -13.35 19.26
C SER A 11 -10.84 -14.72 19.89
N GLN A 12 -11.80 -15.30 20.62
CA GLN A 12 -11.68 -16.62 21.24
C GLN A 12 -11.60 -17.78 20.23
N ASN A 13 -12.08 -17.57 19.00
CA ASN A 13 -12.15 -18.61 17.96
C ASN A 13 -11.19 -18.38 16.78
N THR A 14 -10.44 -17.27 16.74
CA THR A 14 -9.60 -16.90 15.58
C THR A 14 -8.15 -16.57 15.92
N ASP A 15 -7.73 -16.70 17.18
CA ASP A 15 -6.40 -16.31 17.68
C ASP A 15 -6.01 -14.85 17.40
N ILE A 16 -6.96 -14.04 16.92
CA ILE A 16 -6.79 -12.61 16.68
C ILE A 16 -6.93 -11.89 18.01
N ASN A 17 -6.00 -10.98 18.28
CA ASN A 17 -6.11 -10.11 19.45
C ASN A 17 -7.43 -9.31 19.38
N ARG A 18 -8.26 -9.37 20.42
CA ARG A 18 -9.58 -8.72 20.47
C ARG A 18 -9.56 -7.27 20.00
N HIS A 19 -8.48 -6.55 20.32
CA HIS A 19 -8.38 -5.15 19.94
C HIS A 19 -8.11 -4.94 18.45
N ASP A 20 -7.57 -5.93 17.75
CA ASP A 20 -7.28 -5.87 16.31
C ASP A 20 -8.43 -6.40 15.45
N VAL A 21 -9.39 -7.14 16.03
CA VAL A 21 -10.55 -7.70 15.31
C VAL A 21 -11.26 -6.65 14.43
N PRO A 22 -11.58 -5.41 14.89
CA PRO A 22 -12.20 -4.42 14.02
C PRO A 22 -11.34 -4.03 12.81
N GLY A 23 -10.02 -3.85 13.01
CA GLY A 23 -9.09 -3.50 11.95
C GLY A 23 -8.89 -4.63 10.94
N VAL A 24 -8.84 -5.87 11.42
CA VAL A 24 -8.78 -7.08 10.58
C VAL A 24 -10.04 -7.21 9.73
N LEU A 25 -11.23 -7.09 10.34
CA LEU A 25 -12.50 -7.17 9.63
C LEU A 25 -12.64 -6.05 8.59
N PHE A 26 -12.27 -4.82 8.95
CA PHE A 26 -12.28 -3.69 8.04
C PHE A 26 -11.37 -3.92 6.83
N SER A 27 -10.13 -4.35 7.06
CA SER A 27 -9.17 -4.57 5.99
C SER A 27 -9.52 -5.78 5.13
N ALA A 28 -10.03 -6.86 5.73
CA ALA A 28 -10.55 -8.01 5.00
C ALA A 28 -11.71 -7.59 4.09
N THR A 29 -12.63 -6.76 4.59
CA THR A 29 -13.77 -6.24 3.81
C THR A 29 -13.28 -5.39 2.63
N ILE A 30 -12.36 -4.44 2.87
CA ILE A 30 -11.80 -3.60 1.80
C ILE A 30 -11.01 -4.45 0.80
N GLY A 31 -10.19 -5.39 1.27
CA GLY A 31 -9.42 -6.29 0.41
C GLY A 31 -10.33 -7.13 -0.49
N MET A 32 -11.39 -7.71 0.06
CA MET A 32 -12.38 -8.47 -0.70
C MET A 32 -13.13 -7.58 -1.70
N ALA A 33 -13.54 -6.37 -1.29
CA ALA A 33 -14.18 -5.41 -2.19
C ALA A 33 -13.24 -4.99 -3.32
N ALA A 34 -11.95 -4.78 -3.03
CA ALA A 34 -10.94 -4.43 -4.01
C ALA A 34 -10.74 -5.56 -5.03
N ILE A 35 -10.61 -6.81 -4.58
CA ILE A 35 -10.51 -7.97 -5.48
C ILE A 35 -11.79 -8.08 -6.33
N ALA A 36 -12.97 -8.00 -5.73
CA ALA A 36 -14.24 -8.06 -6.46
C ALA A 36 -14.34 -6.95 -7.52
N SER A 37 -13.84 -5.75 -7.22
CA SER A 37 -13.89 -4.62 -8.14
C SER A 37 -13.02 -4.80 -9.39
N LEU A 38 -11.99 -5.66 -9.35
CA LEU A 38 -11.18 -6.01 -10.54
C LEU A 38 -11.99 -6.74 -11.60
N PHE A 39 -13.04 -7.46 -11.19
CA PHE A 39 -13.97 -8.17 -12.08
C PHE A 39 -15.14 -7.30 -12.57
N SER A 40 -15.24 -6.05 -12.08
CA SER A 40 -16.25 -5.11 -12.57
C SER A 40 -16.05 -4.83 -14.06
N LYS A 41 -17.10 -4.40 -14.76
CA LYS A 41 -16.96 -3.88 -16.13
C LYS A 41 -16.52 -2.40 -16.14
N SER A 42 -16.74 -1.68 -15.04
CA SER A 42 -16.45 -0.25 -14.93
C SER A 42 -15.03 0.01 -14.46
N ASP A 43 -14.28 0.83 -15.19
CA ASP A 43 -12.95 1.29 -14.78
C ASP A 43 -12.99 2.09 -13.47
N MET A 44 -14.10 2.78 -13.18
CA MET A 44 -14.30 3.50 -11.91
C MET A 44 -14.20 2.58 -10.70
N MET A 45 -14.62 1.32 -10.85
CA MET A 45 -14.48 0.32 -9.80
C MET A 45 -13.11 -0.35 -9.83
N LYS A 46 -12.54 -0.59 -11.01
CA LYS A 46 -11.23 -1.25 -11.16
C LYS A 46 -10.07 -0.41 -10.65
N ILE A 47 -10.10 0.91 -10.81
CA ILE A 47 -9.03 1.84 -10.39
C ILE A 47 -8.75 1.73 -8.88
N PRO A 48 -9.73 1.87 -7.97
CA PRO A 48 -9.49 1.67 -6.55
C PRO A 48 -9.09 0.21 -6.25
N GLY A 49 -9.71 -0.76 -6.93
CA GLY A 49 -9.35 -2.18 -6.80
C GLY A 49 -7.89 -2.48 -7.06
N VAL A 50 -7.39 -2.06 -8.22
CA VAL A 50 -6.00 -2.31 -8.64
C VAL A 50 -5.02 -1.58 -7.72
N THR A 51 -5.37 -0.39 -7.27
CA THR A 51 -4.54 0.38 -6.33
C THR A 51 -4.43 -0.33 -4.98
N VAL A 52 -5.55 -0.77 -4.40
CA VAL A 52 -5.57 -1.50 -3.13
C VAL A 52 -4.79 -2.81 -3.25
N VAL A 53 -5.04 -3.61 -4.29
CA VAL A 53 -4.35 -4.90 -4.48
C VAL A 53 -2.85 -4.73 -4.65
N MET A 54 -2.40 -3.75 -5.42
CA MET A 54 -0.97 -3.48 -5.62
C MET A 54 -0.28 -3.00 -4.35
N THR A 55 -0.97 -2.17 -3.55
CA THR A 55 -0.42 -1.67 -2.28
C THR A 55 -0.40 -2.79 -1.22
N ALA A 56 -1.44 -3.62 -1.17
CA ALA A 56 -1.49 -4.79 -0.30
C ALA A 56 -0.40 -5.81 -0.64
N ALA A 57 -0.19 -6.08 -1.93
CA ALA A 57 0.88 -6.96 -2.38
C ALA A 57 2.25 -6.44 -1.93
N TYR A 58 2.53 -5.14 -2.08
CA TYR A 58 3.74 -4.53 -1.54
C TYR A 58 3.88 -4.78 -0.04
N GLY A 59 2.84 -4.47 0.74
CA GLY A 59 2.88 -4.58 2.21
C GLY A 59 3.17 -6.02 2.64
N ILE A 60 2.50 -6.98 2.02
CA ILE A 60 2.71 -8.41 2.29
C ILE A 60 4.16 -8.82 1.99
N PHE A 61 4.69 -8.53 0.80
CA PHE A 61 6.06 -8.94 0.45
C PHE A 61 7.11 -8.24 1.31
N ASN A 62 6.90 -6.96 1.61
CA ASN A 62 7.75 -6.18 2.48
C ASN A 62 7.83 -6.78 3.89
N ASP A 63 6.68 -7.13 4.44
CA ASP A 63 6.54 -7.64 5.80
C ASP A 63 7.02 -9.09 5.91
N MET A 64 6.84 -9.91 4.87
CA MET A 64 7.40 -11.26 4.80
C MET A 64 8.94 -11.27 4.84
N ILE A 65 9.59 -10.18 4.43
CA ILE A 65 11.04 -10.02 4.54
C ILE A 65 11.37 -9.41 5.90
N ALA A 66 10.63 -8.40 6.35
CA ALA A 66 10.88 -7.75 7.64
C ALA A 66 10.71 -8.71 8.83
N CYS A 67 9.80 -9.68 8.75
CA CYS A 67 9.61 -10.68 9.81
C CYS A 67 10.79 -11.63 9.97
N ARG A 68 11.63 -11.78 8.93
CA ARG A 68 12.89 -12.52 8.99
C ARG A 68 14.02 -11.72 9.61
N ASP A 69 13.95 -10.38 9.51
CA ASP A 69 14.95 -9.48 10.08
C ASP A 69 14.66 -9.23 11.58
N SER A 70 13.43 -8.88 11.94
CA SER A 70 12.98 -8.76 13.34
C SER A 70 11.51 -9.10 13.47
N ILE A 71 11.22 -10.17 14.21
CA ILE A 71 9.86 -10.63 14.44
C ILE A 71 9.14 -9.81 15.52
N GLU A 72 9.89 -9.16 16.41
CA GLU A 72 9.37 -8.24 17.42
C GLU A 72 8.86 -6.94 16.80
N TYR A 73 9.25 -6.63 15.57
CA TYR A 73 8.76 -5.45 14.85
C TYR A 73 7.24 -5.53 14.57
N PHE A 74 6.65 -6.72 14.59
CA PHE A 74 5.23 -6.98 14.33
C PHE A 74 4.33 -6.87 15.57
N THR A 75 4.88 -6.37 16.68
CA THR A 75 4.07 -6.02 17.85
C THR A 75 3.29 -4.74 17.57
N ARG A 76 2.10 -4.66 18.15
CA ARG A 76 1.28 -3.46 18.09
C ARG A 76 2.07 -2.24 18.59
N PHE A 77 1.93 -1.13 17.86
CA PHE A 77 2.65 0.13 18.08
C PHE A 77 4.17 0.06 17.91
N HIS A 78 4.73 -1.02 17.35
CA HIS A 78 6.17 -1.19 17.24
C HIS A 78 6.84 -1.05 18.61
N THR A 79 6.35 -1.80 19.60
CA THR A 79 6.88 -1.78 20.96
C THR A 79 7.76 -3.01 21.19
N TRP A 80 8.96 -2.82 21.72
CA TRP A 80 9.81 -3.94 22.08
C TRP A 80 9.18 -4.72 23.24
N GLN A 81 8.90 -6.01 23.04
CA GLN A 81 8.35 -6.90 24.08
C GLN A 81 9.26 -8.08 24.42
N GLY A 82 10.45 -8.14 23.80
CA GLY A 82 11.26 -9.36 23.78
C GLY A 82 10.49 -10.55 23.21
N GLN A 83 10.77 -11.76 23.71
CA GLN A 83 10.10 -12.98 23.27
C GLN A 83 8.64 -13.11 23.77
N ASN A 84 8.15 -12.18 24.59
CA ASN A 84 6.75 -12.12 25.01
C ASN A 84 5.90 -11.40 23.95
N LEU A 85 5.69 -12.10 22.84
CA LEU A 85 5.07 -11.63 21.60
C LEU A 85 3.53 -11.50 21.69
N THR A 86 3.04 -11.08 22.84
CA THR A 86 1.61 -11.09 23.23
C THR A 86 0.78 -10.02 22.52
N ASN A 87 1.42 -8.95 22.01
CA ASN A 87 0.73 -7.89 21.27
C ASN A 87 0.82 -8.06 19.75
N ARG A 88 0.96 -9.29 19.26
CA ARG A 88 0.80 -9.57 17.83
C ARG A 88 -0.67 -9.55 17.43
N THR A 89 -0.94 -9.13 16.20
CA THR A 89 -2.30 -9.12 15.64
C THR A 89 -2.90 -10.53 15.63
N VAL A 90 -2.09 -11.53 15.33
CA VAL A 90 -2.48 -12.94 15.50
C VAL A 90 -1.50 -13.65 16.41
N MET A 91 -1.99 -14.24 17.51
CA MET A 91 -1.17 -14.69 18.64
C MET A 91 -0.55 -16.07 18.43
N ASN A 92 -1.22 -16.96 17.68
CA ASN A 92 -0.80 -18.35 17.46
C ASN A 92 -0.35 -18.67 16.02
N LEU A 93 -0.34 -17.68 15.13
CA LEU A 93 0.03 -17.89 13.72
C LEU A 93 1.55 -17.93 13.51
N ASP A 94 1.93 -18.73 12.52
CA ASP A 94 3.26 -18.72 11.90
C ASP A 94 3.69 -17.27 11.57
N PRO A 95 4.96 -16.90 11.80
CA PRO A 95 5.47 -15.56 11.53
C PRO A 95 5.19 -15.03 10.13
N ASN A 96 5.18 -15.90 9.11
CA ASN A 96 4.88 -15.50 7.73
C ASN A 96 3.39 -15.17 7.54
N LEU A 97 2.49 -15.90 8.21
CA LEU A 97 1.06 -15.61 8.17
C LEU A 97 0.74 -14.30 8.90
N ASN A 98 1.43 -14.04 10.02
CA ASN A 98 1.35 -12.74 10.70
C ASN A 98 1.83 -11.60 9.80
N ALA A 99 2.95 -11.79 9.10
CA ALA A 99 3.48 -10.82 8.15
C ALA A 99 2.50 -10.54 6.99
N ILE A 100 1.80 -11.57 6.48
CA ILE A 100 0.76 -11.37 5.46
C ILE A 100 -0.39 -10.51 6.00
N VAL A 101 -0.89 -10.84 7.20
CA VAL A 101 -2.01 -10.12 7.81
C VAL A 101 -1.62 -8.68 8.15
N VAL A 102 -0.49 -8.47 8.83
CA VAL A 102 -0.01 -7.14 9.22
C VAL A 102 0.38 -6.30 8.01
N GLY A 103 1.05 -6.89 7.01
CA GLY A 103 1.42 -6.22 5.77
C GLY A 103 0.20 -5.76 4.98
N GLY A 104 -0.83 -6.61 4.90
CA GLY A 104 -2.11 -6.25 4.31
C GLY A 104 -2.81 -5.13 5.10
N LEU A 105 -3.00 -5.31 6.40
CA LEU A 105 -3.66 -4.35 7.30
C LEU A 105 -3.06 -2.95 7.17
N SER A 106 -1.73 -2.87 7.21
CA SER A 106 -1.01 -1.59 7.24
C SER A 106 -1.08 -0.83 5.92
N THR A 107 -1.32 -1.52 4.81
CA THR A 107 -1.23 -0.94 3.46
C THR A 107 -2.56 -0.83 2.73
N ILE A 108 -3.58 -1.62 3.10
CA ILE A 108 -4.91 -1.59 2.47
C ILE A 108 -5.57 -0.22 2.63
N ALA A 109 -5.48 0.40 3.82
CA ALA A 109 -6.03 1.74 4.03
C ALA A 109 -5.35 2.80 3.14
N LEU A 110 -4.03 2.72 3.02
CA LEU A 110 -3.25 3.62 2.18
C LEU A 110 -3.59 3.44 0.68
N GLY A 111 -3.71 2.18 0.24
CA GLY A 111 -4.15 1.84 -1.11
C GLY A 111 -5.58 2.28 -1.41
N GLY A 112 -6.46 2.23 -0.41
CA GLY A 112 -7.85 2.71 -0.51
C GLY A 112 -7.91 4.22 -0.72
N LEU A 113 -7.15 5.00 0.08
CA LEU A 113 -7.05 6.44 -0.07
C LEU A 113 -6.44 6.84 -1.42
N ALA A 114 -5.36 6.17 -1.83
CA ALA A 114 -4.75 6.38 -3.15
C ALA A 114 -5.74 6.03 -4.28
N GLY A 115 -6.50 4.95 -4.14
CA GLY A 115 -7.51 4.52 -5.10
C GLY A 115 -8.63 5.54 -5.26
N LEU A 116 -9.12 6.10 -4.15
CA LEU A 116 -10.08 7.20 -4.17
C LEU A 116 -9.51 8.46 -4.84
N PHE A 117 -8.24 8.77 -4.59
CA PHE A 117 -7.56 9.89 -5.24
C PHE A 117 -7.48 9.69 -6.77
N PHE A 118 -7.06 8.51 -7.24
CA PHE A 118 -7.07 8.18 -8.67
C PHE A 118 -8.48 8.23 -9.27
N LEU A 119 -9.49 7.78 -8.52
CA LEU A 119 -10.88 7.84 -8.96
C LEU A 119 -11.35 9.30 -9.14
N MET A 120 -11.07 10.19 -8.19
CA MET A 120 -11.38 11.62 -8.30
C MET A 120 -10.74 12.25 -9.55
N LEU A 121 -9.51 11.86 -9.85
CA LEU A 121 -8.77 12.36 -11.02
C LEU A 121 -9.18 11.72 -12.35
N SER A 122 -9.79 10.54 -12.32
CA SER A 122 -10.26 9.85 -13.53
C SER A 122 -11.46 10.55 -14.18
N GLY A 123 -12.15 11.45 -13.46
CA GLY A 123 -13.25 12.26 -13.96
C GLY A 123 -14.55 11.47 -14.16
N ASN A 124 -15.55 11.72 -13.31
CA ASN A 124 -16.92 11.22 -13.51
C ASN A 124 -17.57 12.03 -14.63
N VAL A 125 -17.61 11.48 -15.84
CA VAL A 125 -18.21 12.15 -17.02
C VAL A 125 -19.35 11.27 -17.53
N ASP A 126 -20.33 10.97 -16.67
CA ASP A 126 -21.46 10.11 -17.04
C ASP A 126 -22.66 10.89 -17.60
N SER A 127 -22.59 12.23 -17.61
CA SER A 127 -23.63 13.06 -18.23
C SER A 127 -23.53 13.05 -19.76
N GLU A 128 -24.68 12.88 -20.41
CA GLU A 128 -24.84 12.95 -21.87
C GLU A 128 -24.46 14.34 -22.44
N SER A 129 -24.48 15.39 -21.61
CA SER A 129 -23.94 16.72 -21.91
C SER A 129 -22.42 16.72 -22.02
N ASP A 130 -21.75 15.95 -21.17
CA ASP A 130 -20.30 15.96 -21.08
C ASP A 130 -19.68 15.06 -22.15
N LYS A 131 -20.43 14.05 -22.64
CA LYS A 131 -20.05 13.28 -23.84
C LYS A 131 -19.91 14.18 -25.07
N LYS A 132 -20.76 15.19 -25.24
CA LYS A 132 -20.67 16.16 -26.36
C LYS A 132 -19.50 17.14 -26.22
N ILE A 133 -19.05 17.40 -24.99
CA ILE A 133 -17.84 18.20 -24.72
C ILE A 133 -16.59 17.33 -24.88
N ALA A 134 -16.64 16.06 -24.46
CA ALA A 134 -15.59 15.06 -24.60
C ALA A 134 -15.33 14.63 -26.05
N GLU A 135 -16.33 14.71 -26.96
CA GLU A 135 -16.08 14.52 -28.39
C GLU A 135 -15.15 15.59 -29.01
N LYS A 136 -14.99 16.75 -28.34
CA LYS A 136 -14.07 17.83 -28.76
C LYS A 136 -12.82 17.97 -27.87
N GLN A 137 -12.80 17.36 -26.68
CA GLN A 137 -11.68 17.42 -25.73
C GLN A 137 -10.96 16.08 -25.67
N VAL A 138 -9.67 16.11 -25.31
CA VAL A 138 -8.89 14.89 -25.00
C VAL A 138 -9.68 14.04 -24.05
N ASP A 139 -9.91 12.77 -24.37
CA ASP A 139 -10.32 11.83 -23.34
C ASP A 139 -9.16 11.76 -22.33
N THR A 140 -9.33 12.41 -21.18
CA THR A 140 -8.37 12.42 -20.07
C THR A 140 -8.61 11.27 -19.08
N ARG A 141 -9.66 10.45 -19.30
CA ARG A 141 -10.04 9.36 -18.39
C ARG A 141 -8.96 8.29 -18.30
N ILE A 142 -8.41 8.11 -17.12
CA ILE A 142 -7.44 7.07 -16.81
C ILE A 142 -8.18 5.73 -16.70
N THR A 143 -7.81 4.73 -17.52
CA THR A 143 -8.35 3.37 -17.38
C THR A 143 -7.49 2.55 -16.40
N ALA A 144 -8.07 1.55 -15.75
CA ALA A 144 -7.31 0.70 -14.82
C ALA A 144 -6.18 -0.06 -15.53
N ARG A 145 -6.40 -0.45 -16.80
CA ARG A 145 -5.39 -1.11 -17.64
C ARG A 145 -4.18 -0.21 -17.91
N GLN A 146 -4.40 1.08 -18.09
CA GLN A 146 -3.31 2.05 -18.27
C GLN A 146 -2.63 2.38 -16.96
N LEU A 147 -3.36 2.42 -15.85
CA LEU A 147 -2.82 2.72 -14.53
C LEU A 147 -1.94 1.60 -13.98
N PHE A 148 -2.33 0.34 -14.21
CA PHE A 148 -1.65 -0.85 -13.69
C PHE A 148 -0.12 -0.87 -13.93
N PRO A 149 0.42 -0.67 -15.16
CA PRO A 149 1.87 -0.71 -15.37
C PRO A 149 2.62 0.36 -14.59
N TYR A 150 2.05 1.56 -14.42
CA TYR A 150 2.68 2.62 -13.61
C TYR A 150 2.67 2.25 -12.13
N LEU A 151 1.55 1.73 -11.61
CA LEU A 151 1.48 1.25 -10.23
C LEU A 151 2.47 0.11 -10.00
N TYR A 152 2.58 -0.84 -10.93
CA TYR A 152 3.54 -1.93 -10.86
C TYR A 152 4.97 -1.42 -10.80
N ILE A 153 5.37 -0.54 -11.73
CA ILE A 153 6.72 0.03 -11.78
C ILE A 153 7.03 0.78 -10.48
N VAL A 154 6.13 1.65 -10.01
CA VAL A 154 6.34 2.40 -8.77
C VAL A 154 6.41 1.49 -7.55
N THR A 155 5.57 0.46 -7.47
CA THR A 155 5.64 -0.55 -6.41
C THR A 155 6.99 -1.26 -6.41
N VAL A 156 7.48 -1.71 -7.57
CA VAL A 156 8.77 -2.40 -7.69
C VAL A 156 9.93 -1.46 -7.34
N ILE A 157 9.95 -0.23 -7.85
CA ILE A 157 10.99 0.76 -7.55
C ILE A 157 10.98 1.09 -6.04
N THR A 158 9.81 1.31 -5.46
CA THR A 158 9.66 1.59 -4.02
C THR A 158 10.17 0.43 -3.19
N PHE A 159 9.81 -0.80 -3.55
CA PHE A 159 10.29 -2.01 -2.90
C PHE A 159 11.82 -2.11 -2.94
N VAL A 160 12.40 -1.97 -4.13
CA VAL A 160 13.86 -2.02 -4.31
C VAL A 160 14.55 -0.92 -3.49
N ALA A 161 14.08 0.32 -3.58
CA ALA A 161 14.64 1.45 -2.84
C ALA A 161 14.56 1.26 -1.32
N ALA A 162 13.43 0.75 -0.82
CA ALA A 162 13.24 0.45 0.59
C ALA A 162 14.25 -0.61 1.09
N HIS A 163 14.49 -1.65 0.30
CA HIS A 163 15.44 -2.72 0.65
C HIS A 163 16.90 -2.24 0.62
N PHE A 164 17.29 -1.47 -0.40
CA PHE A 164 18.64 -0.88 -0.45
C PHE A 164 18.89 0.06 0.72
N LYS A 165 17.96 1.00 0.99
CA LYS A 165 18.09 1.92 2.13
C LYS A 165 18.17 1.18 3.46
N ALA A 166 17.34 0.18 3.66
CA ALA A 166 17.34 -0.61 4.89
C ALA A 166 18.68 -1.37 5.09
N ARG A 167 19.29 -1.89 4.01
CA ARG A 167 20.63 -2.50 4.07
C ARG A 167 21.73 -1.50 4.41
N PHE A 168 21.70 -0.29 3.83
CA PHE A 168 22.65 0.76 4.20
C PHE A 168 22.50 1.17 5.67
N ALA A 169 21.27 1.30 6.15
CA ALA A 169 21.02 1.61 7.57
C ALA A 169 21.53 0.49 8.49
N GLN A 170 21.33 -0.78 8.11
CA GLN A 170 21.87 -1.93 8.83
C GLN A 170 23.40 -1.86 8.94
N GLN A 171 24.09 -1.60 7.82
CA GLN A 171 25.54 -1.53 7.77
C GLN A 171 26.08 -0.36 8.59
N ALA A 172 25.45 0.81 8.49
CA ALA A 172 25.85 1.99 9.26
C ALA A 172 25.73 1.75 10.76
N MET A 173 24.62 1.15 11.21
CA MET A 173 24.39 0.86 12.62
C MET A 173 25.23 -0.32 13.12
N ALA A 174 25.56 -1.29 12.27
CA ALA A 174 26.49 -2.36 12.62
C ALA A 174 27.94 -1.86 12.76
N ALA A 175 28.35 -0.88 11.94
CA ALA A 175 29.68 -0.28 12.00
C ALA A 175 29.86 0.64 13.23
N ALA A 176 28.79 1.30 13.67
CA ALA A 176 28.77 2.11 14.87
C ALA A 176 27.49 1.82 15.66
N PRO A 177 27.47 0.80 16.55
CA PRO A 177 26.30 0.49 17.35
C PRO A 177 25.98 1.62 18.34
N TYR A 178 24.73 2.08 18.35
CA TYR A 178 24.23 3.06 19.32
C TYR A 178 22.78 2.77 19.66
N VAL A 179 22.34 3.28 20.80
CA VAL A 179 20.94 3.19 21.21
C VAL A 179 20.16 4.27 20.46
N LYS A 180 19.35 3.85 19.48
CA LYS A 180 18.42 4.73 18.77
C LYS A 180 17.00 4.60 19.31
N TYR A 181 16.61 3.36 19.60
CA TYR A 181 15.28 2.99 20.07
C TYR A 181 15.32 2.63 21.54
N GLU A 182 14.61 3.39 22.37
CA GLU A 182 14.52 3.10 23.81
C GLU A 182 13.84 1.74 24.04
N GLY A 183 14.39 0.95 24.96
CA GLY A 183 13.88 -0.38 25.30
C GLY A 183 14.28 -1.51 24.35
N VAL A 184 14.84 -1.22 23.16
CA VAL A 184 15.38 -2.23 22.24
C VAL A 184 16.83 -2.58 22.64
N PRO A 185 17.17 -3.86 22.86
CA PRO A 185 18.55 -4.30 23.12
C PRO A 185 19.54 -3.86 22.03
N LEU A 186 20.78 -3.54 22.42
CA LEU A 186 21.78 -2.97 21.51
C LEU A 186 22.06 -3.86 20.28
N ASP A 187 22.05 -5.18 20.48
CA ASP A 187 22.20 -6.20 19.45
C ASP A 187 21.00 -6.29 18.48
N MET A 188 19.82 -5.81 18.89
CA MET A 188 18.59 -5.80 18.09
C MET A 188 18.31 -4.45 17.42
N GLN A 189 19.03 -3.38 17.79
CA GLN A 189 18.85 -2.03 17.22
C GLN A 189 18.96 -2.02 15.69
N ALA A 190 19.97 -2.71 15.15
CA ALA A 190 20.22 -2.73 13.71
C ALA A 190 19.10 -3.45 12.95
N ALA A 191 18.63 -4.61 13.45
CA ALA A 191 17.51 -5.34 12.85
C ALA A 191 16.21 -4.53 12.91
N TRP A 192 15.98 -3.84 14.02
CA TRP A 192 14.83 -2.96 14.20
C TRP A 192 14.86 -1.76 13.23
N GLU A 193 16.03 -1.13 13.07
CA GLU A 193 16.25 -0.03 12.13
C GLU A 193 15.96 -0.47 10.69
N VAL A 194 16.38 -1.68 10.29
CA VAL A 194 16.11 -2.23 8.95
C VAL A 194 14.60 -2.22 8.68
N CYS A 195 13.81 -2.78 9.60
CA CYS A 195 12.36 -2.82 9.45
C CYS A 195 11.74 -1.42 9.40
N ASN A 196 12.17 -0.52 10.30
CA ASN A 196 11.66 0.85 10.36
C ASN A 196 11.97 1.66 9.09
N VAL A 197 13.21 1.61 8.60
CA VAL A 197 13.62 2.32 7.37
C VAL A 197 12.88 1.78 6.17
N ARG A 198 12.69 0.46 6.10
CA ARG A 198 11.97 -0.19 5.01
C ARG A 198 10.51 0.25 4.97
N ASN A 199 9.82 0.20 6.11
CA ASN A 199 8.42 0.61 6.20
C ASN A 199 8.24 2.09 5.93
N THR A 200 9.08 2.94 6.53
CA THR A 200 9.03 4.39 6.31
C THR A 200 9.28 4.74 4.83
N THR A 201 10.27 4.12 4.20
CA THR A 201 10.55 4.32 2.77
C THR A 201 9.39 3.86 1.91
N GLY A 202 8.77 2.73 2.25
CA GLY A 202 7.57 2.22 1.60
C GLY A 202 6.42 3.23 1.62
N TYR A 203 6.03 3.66 2.82
CA TYR A 203 4.93 4.61 2.98
C TYR A 203 5.18 5.94 2.27
N LEU A 204 6.40 6.48 2.37
CA LEU A 204 6.79 7.69 1.62
C LEU A 204 6.76 7.47 0.11
N GLY A 205 7.24 6.30 -0.35
CA GLY A 205 7.21 5.91 -1.75
C GLY A 205 5.80 5.88 -2.32
N PHE A 206 4.83 5.34 -1.59
CA PHE A 206 3.42 5.39 -2.00
C PHE A 206 2.83 6.80 -1.92
N ALA A 207 3.07 7.51 -0.82
CA ALA A 207 2.54 8.86 -0.60
C ALA A 207 3.00 9.86 -1.69
N ILE A 208 4.24 9.71 -2.19
CA ILE A 208 4.81 10.56 -3.23
C ILE A 208 4.53 9.96 -4.63
N GLY A 209 4.68 8.65 -4.79
CA GLY A 209 4.56 7.96 -6.06
C GLY A 209 3.16 8.06 -6.67
N VAL A 210 2.11 8.00 -5.85
CA VAL A 210 0.72 8.13 -6.32
C VAL A 210 0.47 9.50 -6.99
N PRO A 211 0.76 10.65 -6.35
CA PRO A 211 0.70 11.96 -7.02
C PRO A 211 1.55 12.05 -8.28
N LEU A 212 2.77 11.50 -8.28
CA LEU A 212 3.66 11.57 -9.44
C LEU A 212 3.12 10.80 -10.64
N ILE A 213 2.54 9.61 -10.43
CA ILE A 213 1.86 8.85 -11.48
C ILE A 213 0.72 9.69 -12.06
N CYS A 214 -0.10 10.32 -11.21
CA CYS A 214 -1.21 11.16 -11.65
C CYS A 214 -0.73 12.30 -12.55
N VAL A 215 0.26 13.07 -12.08
CA VAL A 215 0.83 14.19 -12.84
C VAL A 215 1.43 13.69 -14.16
N GLY A 216 2.16 12.58 -14.14
CA GLY A 216 2.77 11.99 -15.34
C GLY A 216 1.74 11.56 -16.38
N ILE A 217 0.66 10.89 -15.97
CA ILE A 217 -0.41 10.48 -16.89
C ILE A 217 -1.12 11.72 -17.46
N ILE A 218 -1.48 12.70 -16.63
CA ILE A 218 -2.15 13.93 -17.08
C ILE A 218 -1.26 14.71 -18.05
N ALA A 219 0.01 14.93 -17.71
CA ALA A 219 0.96 15.65 -18.55
C ALA A 219 1.16 14.95 -19.91
N THR A 220 1.29 13.62 -19.91
CA THR A 220 1.41 12.82 -21.15
C THR A 220 0.19 12.99 -22.04
N ARG A 221 -1.02 13.04 -21.47
CA ARG A 221 -2.25 13.23 -22.25
C ARG A 221 -2.38 14.63 -22.82
N ILE A 222 -2.07 15.65 -22.04
CA ILE A 222 -2.02 17.04 -22.52
C ILE A 222 -1.06 17.15 -23.69
N TRP A 223 0.14 16.56 -23.56
CA TRP A 223 1.14 16.55 -24.62
C TRP A 223 0.65 15.85 -25.89
N LEU A 224 0.08 14.64 -25.78
CA LEU A 224 -0.47 13.89 -26.92
C LEU A 224 -1.57 14.68 -27.64
N TYR A 225 -2.42 15.38 -26.90
CA TYR A 225 -3.44 16.23 -27.49
C TYR A 225 -2.85 17.41 -28.23
N CYS A 226 -1.95 18.17 -27.60
CA CYS A 226 -1.29 19.30 -28.26
C CYS A 226 -0.64 18.85 -29.58
N ARG A 227 0.03 17.69 -29.57
CA ARG A 227 0.62 17.09 -30.77
C ARG A 227 -0.41 16.69 -31.83
N SER A 228 -1.58 16.21 -31.42
CA SER A 228 -2.68 15.87 -32.34
C SER A 228 -3.32 17.08 -33.04
N GLN A 229 -3.16 18.29 -32.47
CA GLN A 229 -3.65 19.54 -33.06
C GLN A 229 -2.66 20.16 -34.06
N GLU A 230 -1.41 19.69 -34.11
CA GLU A 230 -0.42 20.25 -35.04
C GLU A 230 -0.76 19.89 -36.49
N PRO A 231 -0.65 20.83 -37.45
CA PRO A 231 -0.88 20.55 -38.86
C PRO A 231 0.07 19.47 -39.37
N HIS A 232 -0.42 18.63 -40.29
CA HIS A 232 0.27 17.41 -40.73
C HIS A 232 1.70 17.65 -41.25
N GLU A 233 1.97 18.85 -41.77
CA GLU A 233 3.26 19.31 -42.29
C GLU A 233 4.34 19.49 -41.20
N LYS A 234 3.96 19.64 -39.93
CA LYS A 234 4.90 19.78 -38.80
C LYS A 234 5.18 18.48 -38.04
N ARG A 235 4.54 17.36 -38.44
CA ARG A 235 4.67 16.07 -37.74
C ARG A 235 5.78 15.15 -38.27
N ILE A 236 6.44 15.54 -39.38
CA ILE A 236 7.52 14.80 -40.04
C ILE A 236 8.87 15.19 -39.43
#